data_AF-A0A1E7KBX3-F1
#
_entry.id   AF-A0A1E7KBX3-F1
#
_cell.length_a   1.000
_cell.length_b   1.000
_cell.length_c   1.000
_cell.angle_alpha   90.00
_cell.angle_beta   90.00
_cell.angle_gamma   90.00
#
_symmetry.space_group_name_H-M   'P 1'
#
loop_
_entity.id
_entity.type
_entity.pdbx_description
1 polymer ?
#
loop_
_entity_poly.entity_id
_entity_poly.type
_entity_poly.pdbx_seq_one_letter_code
_entity_poly.pdbx_strand_id
1 'polypeptide(L)'
;MRRTDQAGGGPELLAVPSVAAVREAACAYWHRRGLPTDPPQVAVAPGAPLLLLAVLAAAAGAPDGGGEGLRAPGSVLLPHPCPPWHAAQARLLGRTVHTVPVPAECGGVPDPFTLLEAVRRSREAGESPHALVLSVADDITGTAVPPELLHEVCEAAVAEGLLIVSDETWRDSSHDPHDTVVVSPAEMLTEAGRADHVVVLTGLDATDEVAAEGSGPGSGPGPGEAPPGPSPGIARFAATERGRTFGARVHHLLAELGAGLSGPAAAAAATTLREPPELLSGRAEAARVHGELARALHRAVTAAGAVCRPPHLGRHLYVDLDPFRPRLAARGVTDAARLEAELVRRLGPYARGGHRFGDDPGELRVRLAADLLSGAARPTGRGRGEPVAAGAAGPAARPLPQEWPGAAETLAQVQSVLVDLTDGSCQ
;
A
#
# COMPACT_ATOMS: atom_id res chain seq x y z
N MET A 1 -23.63 57.47 -36.64
CA MET A 1 -23.33 57.30 -35.20
C MET A 1 -23.04 55.82 -34.96
N ARG A 2 -21.82 55.51 -34.51
CA ARG A 2 -21.27 54.15 -34.38
C ARG A 2 -22.07 53.34 -33.35
N ARG A 3 -22.50 52.12 -33.70
CA ARG A 3 -22.82 51.08 -32.71
C ARG A 3 -21.53 50.32 -32.44
N THR A 4 -21.00 50.53 -31.24
CA THR A 4 -19.89 49.74 -30.68
C THR A 4 -20.43 48.39 -30.24
N ASP A 5 -19.93 47.31 -30.86
CA ASP A 5 -19.95 45.98 -30.29
C ASP A 5 -19.19 45.99 -28.96
N GLN A 6 -19.87 45.63 -27.87
CA GLN A 6 -19.20 45.17 -26.66
C GLN A 6 -19.16 43.64 -26.71
N ALA A 7 -17.97 43.12 -27.03
CA ALA A 7 -17.60 41.75 -26.74
C ALA A 7 -17.57 41.56 -25.21
N GLY A 8 -18.57 40.87 -24.68
CA GLY A 8 -18.56 40.37 -23.31
C GLY A 8 -17.67 39.14 -23.22
N GLY A 9 -16.39 39.34 -22.92
CA GLY A 9 -15.50 38.29 -22.45
C GLY A 9 -15.94 37.86 -21.04
N GLY A 10 -16.78 36.83 -20.97
CA GLY A 10 -17.00 36.11 -19.72
C GLY A 10 -15.76 35.29 -19.37
N PRO A 11 -15.41 35.14 -18.07
CA PRO A 11 -14.34 34.24 -17.69
C PRO A 11 -14.72 32.83 -18.14
N GLU A 12 -13.82 32.20 -18.88
CA GLU A 12 -13.84 30.78 -19.18
C GLU A 12 -13.97 30.05 -17.83
N LEU A 13 -15.18 29.53 -17.56
CA LEU A 13 -15.43 28.65 -16.42
C LEU A 13 -14.52 27.45 -16.62
N LEU A 14 -13.32 27.51 -16.03
CA LEU A 14 -12.35 26.41 -16.00
C LEU A 14 -13.13 25.17 -15.55
N ALA A 15 -13.35 24.25 -16.49
CA ALA A 15 -14.12 23.04 -16.24
C ALA A 15 -13.47 22.33 -15.05
N VAL A 16 -14.18 22.30 -13.92
CA VAL A 16 -13.71 21.59 -12.73
C VAL A 16 -13.50 20.13 -13.15
N PRO A 17 -12.30 19.57 -13.00
CA PRO A 17 -12.02 18.21 -13.44
C PRO A 17 -13.03 17.25 -12.82
N SER A 18 -13.76 16.55 -13.68
CA SER A 18 -14.80 15.61 -13.29
C SER A 18 -14.19 14.23 -13.05
N VAL A 19 -14.96 13.30 -12.49
CA VAL A 19 -14.59 11.88 -12.40
C VAL A 19 -14.22 11.31 -13.78
N ALA A 20 -14.78 11.82 -14.88
CA ALA A 20 -14.39 11.43 -16.23
C ALA A 20 -12.92 11.78 -16.54
N ALA A 21 -12.44 12.97 -16.15
CA ALA A 21 -11.04 13.35 -16.35
C ALA A 21 -10.08 12.44 -15.55
N VAL A 22 -10.49 11.97 -14.37
CA VAL A 22 -9.72 10.99 -13.58
C VAL A 22 -9.66 9.65 -14.30
N ARG A 23 -10.79 9.16 -14.84
CA ARG A 23 -10.83 7.90 -15.59
C ARG A 23 -9.95 7.95 -16.85
N GLU A 24 -10.00 9.03 -17.61
CA GLU A 24 -9.14 9.22 -18.78
C GLU A 24 -7.66 9.23 -18.40
N ALA A 25 -7.29 9.95 -17.34
CA ALA A 25 -5.91 9.96 -16.85
C ALA A 25 -5.47 8.59 -16.34
N ALA A 26 -6.34 7.85 -15.67
CA ALA A 26 -6.10 6.48 -15.21
C ALA A 26 -5.88 5.50 -16.39
N CYS A 27 -6.64 5.66 -17.48
CA CYS A 27 -6.42 4.86 -18.70
C CYS A 27 -5.01 5.07 -19.25
N ALA A 28 -4.56 6.33 -19.34
CA ALA A 28 -3.20 6.64 -19.77
C ALA A 28 -2.14 6.11 -18.79
N TYR A 29 -2.41 6.19 -17.48
CA TYR A 29 -1.54 5.64 -16.43
C TYR A 29 -1.27 4.14 -16.60
N TRP A 30 -2.33 3.35 -16.79
CA TRP A 30 -2.19 1.90 -17.03
C TRP A 30 -1.64 1.58 -18.41
N HIS A 31 -1.96 2.38 -19.44
CA HIS A 31 -1.37 2.20 -20.77
C HIS A 31 0.16 2.33 -20.75
N ARG A 32 0.72 3.29 -19.99
CA ARG A 32 2.17 3.40 -19.77
C ARG A 32 2.80 2.20 -19.05
N ARG A 33 1.99 1.35 -18.44
CA ARG A 33 2.37 0.17 -17.64
C ARG A 33 1.98 -1.14 -18.32
N GLY A 34 1.80 -1.15 -19.64
CA GLY A 34 1.50 -2.36 -20.40
C GLY A 34 0.04 -2.83 -20.31
N LEU A 35 -0.86 -2.03 -19.71
CA LEU A 35 -2.26 -2.38 -19.51
C LEU A 35 -3.20 -1.46 -20.30
N PRO A 36 -3.49 -1.77 -21.58
CA PRO A 36 -4.56 -1.10 -22.33
C PRO A 36 -5.86 -1.07 -21.52
N THR A 37 -6.44 0.12 -21.41
CA THR A 37 -7.59 0.39 -20.54
C THR A 37 -8.44 1.50 -21.15
N ASP A 38 -9.76 1.28 -21.15
CA ASP A 38 -10.76 2.26 -21.56
C ASP A 38 -11.54 2.81 -20.36
N PRO A 39 -12.12 4.03 -20.43
CA PRO A 39 -12.81 4.66 -19.30
C PRO A 39 -13.91 3.83 -18.62
N PRO A 40 -14.71 2.98 -19.30
CA PRO A 40 -15.69 2.12 -18.65
C PRO A 40 -15.10 1.04 -17.74
N GLN A 41 -13.81 0.72 -17.89
CA GLN A 41 -13.11 -0.25 -17.05
C GLN A 41 -12.62 0.36 -15.72
N VAL A 42 -12.77 1.67 -15.53
CA VAL A 42 -12.14 2.39 -14.42
C VAL A 42 -13.16 2.83 -13.37
N ALA A 43 -13.06 2.26 -12.18
CA ALA A 43 -13.69 2.80 -10.98
C ALA A 43 -12.77 3.76 -10.23
N VAL A 44 -13.39 4.74 -9.57
CA VAL A 44 -12.71 5.78 -8.79
C VAL A 44 -13.50 5.95 -7.49
N ALA A 45 -12.81 6.03 -6.35
CA ALA A 45 -13.42 6.27 -5.05
C ALA A 45 -12.54 7.20 -4.17
N PRO A 46 -13.11 7.84 -3.14
CA PRO A 46 -12.38 8.51 -2.06
C PRO A 46 -11.51 7.56 -1.21
N GLY A 47 -10.47 6.98 -1.81
CA GLY A 47 -9.52 6.07 -1.16
C GLY A 47 -9.58 4.63 -1.68
N ALA A 48 -8.41 4.01 -1.71
CA ALA A 48 -8.23 2.58 -1.98
C ALA A 48 -9.05 1.67 -1.03
N PRO A 49 -9.14 1.93 0.29
CA PRO A 49 -9.94 1.10 1.19
C PRO A 49 -11.43 1.02 0.82
N LEU A 50 -12.06 2.16 0.51
CA LEU A 50 -13.47 2.18 0.10
C LEU A 50 -13.68 1.45 -1.24
N LEU A 51 -12.71 1.55 -2.14
CA LEU A 51 -12.76 0.86 -3.41
C LEU A 51 -12.64 -0.67 -3.23
N LEU A 52 -11.73 -1.13 -2.38
CA LEU A 52 -11.62 -2.55 -2.04
C LEU A 52 -12.90 -3.06 -1.37
N LEU A 53 -13.49 -2.30 -0.45
CA LEU A 53 -14.78 -2.64 0.16
C LEU A 53 -15.86 -2.88 -0.90
N ALA A 54 -16.00 -1.98 -1.87
CA ALA A 54 -16.97 -2.10 -2.95
C ALA A 54 -16.68 -3.29 -3.87
N VAL A 55 -15.41 -3.57 -4.17
CA VAL A 55 -14.98 -4.74 -4.96
C VAL A 55 -15.35 -6.04 -4.25
N LEU A 56 -15.01 -6.19 -2.96
CA LEU A 56 -15.33 -7.38 -2.18
C LEU A 56 -16.84 -7.57 -2.01
N ALA A 57 -17.59 -6.48 -1.82
CA ALA A 57 -19.05 -6.53 -1.77
C ALA A 57 -19.67 -7.00 -3.11
N ALA A 58 -19.15 -6.52 -4.24
CA ALA A 58 -19.61 -6.94 -5.57
C ALA A 58 -19.25 -8.39 -5.90
N ALA A 59 -18.13 -8.90 -5.38
CA ALA A 59 -17.69 -10.29 -5.55
C ALA A 59 -18.64 -11.29 -4.89
N ALA A 60 -19.19 -10.93 -3.72
CA ALA A 60 -20.16 -11.76 -3.02
C ALA A 60 -21.55 -11.81 -3.68
N GLY A 61 -21.87 -10.83 -4.55
CA GLY A 61 -23.19 -10.66 -5.17
C GLY A 61 -23.36 -11.30 -6.56
N ALA A 62 -22.37 -12.04 -7.07
CA ALA A 62 -22.49 -12.69 -8.37
C ALA A 62 -23.49 -13.87 -8.31
N PRO A 63 -24.59 -13.85 -9.09
CA PRO A 63 -25.58 -14.92 -9.08
C PRO A 63 -25.11 -16.09 -9.94
N ASP A 64 -24.29 -16.97 -9.38
CA ASP A 64 -24.09 -18.29 -9.98
C ASP A 64 -25.19 -19.23 -9.51
N GLY A 65 -26.29 -19.27 -10.27
CA GLY A 65 -27.35 -20.29 -10.16
C GLY A 65 -28.30 -20.09 -8.96
N GLY A 66 -29.60 -20.09 -9.26
CA GLY A 66 -30.67 -19.75 -8.33
C GLY A 66 -30.75 -20.63 -7.08
N GLY A 67 -30.99 -19.98 -5.94
CA GLY A 67 -31.34 -20.61 -4.68
C GLY A 67 -31.49 -19.55 -3.60
N GLU A 68 -32.73 -19.35 -3.11
CA GLU A 68 -33.11 -18.44 -2.02
C GLU A 68 -32.65 -18.97 -0.63
N GLY A 69 -31.40 -19.41 -0.54
CA GLY A 69 -30.75 -19.76 0.73
C GLY A 69 -29.81 -18.64 1.16
N LEU A 70 -29.74 -18.37 2.47
CA LEU A 70 -28.72 -17.51 3.06
C LEU A 70 -27.33 -18.13 2.77
N ARG A 71 -26.67 -17.72 1.68
CA ARG A 71 -25.32 -18.19 1.34
C ARG A 71 -24.37 -17.87 2.50
N ALA A 72 -23.50 -18.81 2.84
CA ALA A 72 -22.40 -18.55 3.75
C ALA A 72 -21.61 -17.34 3.23
N PRO A 73 -21.24 -16.37 4.10
CA PRO A 73 -20.42 -15.26 3.68
C PRO A 73 -19.10 -15.81 3.15
N GLY A 74 -18.83 -15.62 1.85
CA GLY A 74 -17.57 -16.05 1.25
C GLY A 74 -16.36 -15.52 2.00
N SER A 75 -15.29 -16.29 2.07
CA SER A 75 -14.06 -15.92 2.77
C SER A 75 -13.04 -15.27 1.84
N VAL A 76 -12.17 -14.43 2.40
CA VAL A 76 -11.11 -13.70 1.69
C VAL A 76 -9.77 -14.19 2.19
N LEU A 77 -8.87 -14.52 1.26
CA LEU A 77 -7.49 -14.88 1.56
C LEU A 77 -6.59 -13.67 1.42
N LEU A 78 -5.65 -13.52 2.36
CA LEU A 78 -4.65 -12.46 2.38
C LEU A 78 -3.26 -13.08 2.63
N PRO A 79 -2.18 -12.55 2.04
CA PRO A 79 -0.83 -12.84 2.51
C PRO A 79 -0.67 -12.38 3.97
N HIS A 80 0.26 -12.99 4.71
CA HIS A 80 0.72 -12.42 5.98
C HIS A 80 2.26 -12.34 6.03
N PRO A 81 2.81 -11.16 6.37
CA PRO A 81 2.09 -9.92 6.72
C PRO A 81 1.43 -9.23 5.50
N CYS A 82 0.45 -8.34 5.75
CA CYS A 82 -0.19 -7.50 4.72
C CYS A 82 -0.64 -6.13 5.25
N PRO A 83 -0.99 -5.18 4.36
CA PRO A 83 -1.56 -3.90 4.78
C PRO A 83 -2.83 -4.06 5.66
N PRO A 84 -2.93 -3.38 6.82
CA PRO A 84 -4.03 -3.60 7.77
C PRO A 84 -5.42 -3.33 7.17
N TRP A 85 -5.48 -2.39 6.21
CA TRP A 85 -6.72 -2.00 5.57
C TRP A 85 -7.30 -3.10 4.67
N HIS A 86 -6.50 -4.06 4.15
CA HIS A 86 -6.98 -5.20 3.38
C HIS A 86 -7.95 -6.06 4.21
N ALA A 87 -7.51 -6.47 5.40
CA ALA A 87 -8.33 -7.27 6.32
C ALA A 87 -9.51 -6.48 6.88
N ALA A 88 -9.34 -5.17 7.11
CA ALA A 88 -10.41 -4.33 7.63
C ALA A 88 -11.62 -4.30 6.68
N GLN A 89 -11.43 -4.22 5.37
CA GLN A 89 -12.55 -4.18 4.41
C GLN A 89 -13.34 -5.49 4.39
N ALA A 90 -12.66 -6.64 4.40
CA ALA A 90 -13.32 -7.93 4.46
C ALA A 90 -14.12 -8.10 5.76
N ARG A 91 -13.55 -7.69 6.91
CA ARG A 91 -14.21 -7.75 8.23
C ARG A 91 -15.44 -6.84 8.31
N LEU A 92 -15.40 -5.65 7.70
CA LEU A 92 -16.55 -4.74 7.61
C LEU A 92 -17.74 -5.38 6.88
N LEU A 93 -17.48 -6.30 5.95
CA LEU A 93 -18.50 -7.07 5.23
C LEU A 93 -18.92 -8.36 5.95
N GLY A 94 -18.46 -8.58 7.19
CA GLY A 94 -18.71 -9.81 7.96
C GLY A 94 -18.08 -11.06 7.35
N ARG A 95 -17.00 -10.91 6.56
CA ARG A 95 -16.33 -12.02 5.88
C ARG A 95 -15.24 -12.62 6.76
N THR A 96 -15.11 -13.94 6.70
CA THR A 96 -13.95 -14.63 7.29
C THR A 96 -12.70 -14.25 6.49
N VAL A 97 -11.62 -13.93 7.20
CA VAL A 97 -10.31 -13.62 6.63
C VAL A 97 -9.36 -14.76 6.96
N HIS A 98 -8.81 -15.40 5.94
CA HIS A 98 -7.74 -16.39 6.08
C HIS A 98 -6.41 -15.75 5.70
N THR A 99 -5.48 -15.74 6.64
CA THR A 99 -4.11 -15.33 6.37
C THR A 99 -3.29 -16.52 5.90
N VAL A 100 -2.47 -16.31 4.87
CA VAL A 100 -1.59 -17.33 4.28
C VAL A 100 -0.16 -16.80 4.28
N PRO A 101 0.84 -17.56 4.78
CA PRO A 101 2.20 -17.05 4.92
C PRO A 101 2.80 -16.67 3.57
N VAL A 102 3.53 -15.56 3.57
CA VAL A 102 4.40 -15.19 2.44
C VAL A 102 5.64 -16.10 2.41
N PRO A 103 6.23 -16.34 1.23
CA PRO A 103 7.45 -17.14 1.13
C PRO A 103 8.67 -16.40 1.68
N ALA A 104 9.81 -17.07 1.82
CA ALA A 104 11.01 -16.49 2.45
C ALA A 104 11.60 -15.33 1.62
N GLU A 105 11.40 -15.36 0.31
CA GLU A 105 12.04 -14.52 -0.69
C GLU A 105 11.38 -13.13 -0.79
N CYS A 106 10.05 -13.05 -0.67
CA CYS A 106 9.32 -11.79 -0.81
C CYS A 106 8.05 -11.75 0.08
N GLY A 107 7.49 -10.55 0.24
CA GLY A 107 6.15 -10.32 0.79
C GLY A 107 5.11 -10.11 -0.30
N GLY A 108 3.93 -9.63 0.09
CA GLY A 108 2.87 -9.22 -0.83
C GLY A 108 2.06 -10.34 -1.49
N VAL A 109 2.60 -11.55 -1.62
CA VAL A 109 1.89 -12.73 -2.13
C VAL A 109 2.05 -13.93 -1.20
N PRO A 110 1.05 -14.81 -1.09
CA PRO A 110 1.19 -16.05 -0.33
C PRO A 110 2.13 -17.03 -1.04
N ASP A 111 2.69 -17.96 -0.28
CA ASP A 111 3.28 -19.17 -0.87
C ASP A 111 2.21 -19.96 -1.67
N PRO A 112 2.45 -20.33 -2.94
CA PRO A 112 1.45 -20.98 -3.80
C PRO A 112 0.90 -22.29 -3.22
N PHE A 113 1.76 -23.13 -2.63
CA PHE A 113 1.34 -24.41 -2.06
C PHE A 113 0.49 -24.21 -0.81
N THR A 114 0.91 -23.28 0.05
CA THR A 114 0.18 -22.94 1.27
C THR A 114 -1.16 -22.27 0.95
N LEU A 115 -1.24 -21.50 -0.14
CA LEU A 115 -2.50 -20.96 -0.67
C LEU A 115 -3.48 -22.08 -1.02
N LEU A 116 -3.05 -23.08 -1.80
CA LEU A 116 -3.89 -24.22 -2.18
C LEU A 116 -4.38 -25.00 -0.94
N GLU A 117 -3.48 -25.23 0.03
CA GLU A 117 -3.85 -25.87 1.30
C GLU A 117 -4.85 -25.05 2.11
N ALA A 118 -4.69 -23.73 2.18
CA ALA A 118 -5.61 -22.84 2.88
C ALA A 118 -7.01 -22.84 2.24
N VAL A 119 -7.08 -22.81 0.91
CA VAL A 119 -8.34 -22.93 0.15
C VAL A 119 -9.02 -24.27 0.43
N ARG A 120 -8.26 -25.38 0.37
CA ARG A 120 -8.76 -26.73 0.65
C ARG A 120 -9.37 -26.81 2.06
N ARG A 121 -8.63 -26.35 3.08
CA ARG A 121 -9.09 -26.35 4.48
C ARG A 121 -10.32 -25.45 4.70
N SER A 122 -10.35 -24.27 4.08
CA SER A 122 -11.52 -23.37 4.16
C SER A 122 -12.77 -24.05 3.60
N ARG A 123 -12.66 -24.74 2.46
CA ARG A 123 -13.79 -25.50 1.89
C ARG A 123 -14.19 -26.72 2.72
N GLU A 124 -13.23 -27.45 3.29
CA GLU A 124 -13.49 -28.56 4.22
C GLU A 124 -14.22 -28.10 5.49
N ALA A 125 -14.00 -26.85 5.92
CA ALA A 125 -14.73 -26.20 7.01
C ALA A 125 -16.13 -25.68 6.60
N GLY A 126 -16.57 -25.93 5.36
CA GLY A 126 -17.87 -25.50 4.84
C GLY A 126 -17.92 -24.04 4.38
N GLU A 127 -16.78 -23.37 4.26
CA GLU A 127 -16.70 -22.02 3.75
C GLU A 127 -16.54 -21.97 2.23
N SER A 128 -16.66 -20.77 1.66
CA SER A 128 -16.52 -20.53 0.22
C SER A 128 -15.50 -19.42 -0.04
N PRO A 129 -14.20 -19.75 -0.13
CA PRO A 129 -13.18 -18.78 -0.50
C PRO A 129 -13.43 -18.28 -1.92
N HIS A 130 -13.41 -16.96 -2.11
CA HIS A 130 -13.80 -16.33 -3.38
C HIS A 130 -12.89 -15.20 -3.83
N ALA A 131 -12.02 -14.69 -2.96
CA ALA A 131 -11.07 -13.64 -3.30
C ALA A 131 -9.72 -13.84 -2.63
N LEU A 132 -8.65 -13.52 -3.37
CA LEU A 132 -7.29 -13.33 -2.87
C LEU A 132 -6.93 -11.86 -3.07
N VAL A 133 -6.61 -11.14 -2.00
CA VAL A 133 -6.01 -9.79 -2.10
C VAL A 133 -4.51 -9.94 -1.96
N LEU A 134 -3.75 -9.36 -2.88
CA LEU A 134 -2.28 -9.42 -2.89
C LEU A 134 -1.68 -8.07 -3.26
N SER A 135 -0.38 -7.90 -3.02
CA SER A 135 0.40 -6.73 -3.42
C SER A 135 1.61 -7.16 -4.25
N VAL A 136 1.73 -6.65 -5.47
CA VAL A 136 2.90 -6.94 -6.35
C VAL A 136 4.17 -6.21 -5.92
N ALA A 137 3.95 -5.13 -5.17
CA ALA A 137 4.95 -4.30 -4.52
C ALA A 137 4.49 -4.09 -3.09
N ASP A 138 5.18 -4.69 -2.13
CA ASP A 138 4.77 -4.72 -0.73
C ASP A 138 5.66 -3.84 0.13
N ASP A 139 5.14 -2.68 0.52
CA ASP A 139 5.80 -1.77 1.44
C ASP A 139 5.76 -2.26 2.90
N ILE A 140 4.99 -3.29 3.24
CA ILE A 140 5.09 -3.89 4.58
C ILE A 140 6.44 -4.57 4.75
N THR A 141 6.85 -5.37 3.76
CA THR A 141 8.13 -6.07 3.74
C THR A 141 9.26 -5.33 3.02
N GLY A 142 8.91 -4.30 2.25
CA GLY A 142 9.85 -3.53 1.42
C GLY A 142 10.32 -4.29 0.18
N THR A 143 9.54 -5.27 -0.30
CA THR A 143 9.96 -6.19 -1.38
C THR A 143 9.03 -6.13 -2.60
N ALA A 144 9.57 -6.47 -3.76
CA ALA A 144 8.81 -6.73 -4.98
C ALA A 144 8.64 -8.24 -5.17
N VAL A 145 7.52 -8.66 -5.76
CA VAL A 145 7.28 -10.08 -6.06
C VAL A 145 8.03 -10.45 -7.35
N PRO A 146 8.86 -11.51 -7.36
CA PRO A 146 9.45 -12.04 -8.58
C PRO A 146 8.37 -12.49 -9.59
N PRO A 147 8.51 -12.18 -10.89
CA PRO A 147 7.50 -12.54 -11.90
C PRO A 147 7.14 -14.02 -11.95
N GLU A 148 8.13 -14.91 -11.74
CA GLU A 148 7.93 -16.36 -11.77
C GLU A 148 7.02 -16.81 -10.62
N LEU A 149 7.28 -16.32 -9.41
CA LEU A 149 6.46 -16.61 -8.24
C LEU A 149 5.07 -15.99 -8.37
N LEU A 150 4.98 -14.75 -8.87
CA LEU A 150 3.68 -14.11 -9.11
C LEU A 150 2.83 -14.93 -10.08
N HIS A 151 3.44 -15.49 -11.12
CA HIS A 151 2.78 -16.37 -12.06
C HIS A 151 2.22 -17.62 -11.38
N GLU A 152 3.02 -18.32 -10.57
CA GLU A 152 2.59 -19.50 -9.82
C GLU A 152 1.41 -19.20 -8.88
N VAL A 153 1.45 -18.07 -8.16
CA VAL A 153 0.35 -17.63 -7.29
C VAL A 153 -0.92 -17.32 -8.10
N CYS A 154 -0.78 -16.66 -9.25
CA CYS A 154 -1.90 -16.36 -10.14
C CYS A 154 -2.53 -17.64 -10.69
N GLU A 155 -1.71 -18.60 -11.15
CA GLU A 155 -2.20 -19.90 -11.62
C GLU A 155 -2.95 -20.66 -10.50
N ALA A 156 -2.38 -20.72 -9.29
CA ALA A 156 -3.01 -21.35 -8.14
C ALA A 156 -4.36 -20.69 -7.80
N ALA A 157 -4.41 -19.36 -7.71
CA ALA A 157 -5.64 -18.63 -7.40
C ALA A 157 -6.72 -18.82 -8.48
N VAL A 158 -6.33 -18.78 -9.76
CA VAL A 158 -7.24 -18.96 -10.90
C VAL A 158 -7.75 -20.40 -11.00
N ALA A 159 -6.92 -21.40 -10.72
CA ALA A 159 -7.32 -22.80 -10.64
C ALA A 159 -8.36 -23.03 -9.55
N GLU A 160 -8.24 -22.30 -8.44
CA GLU A 160 -9.18 -22.32 -7.32
C GLU A 160 -10.41 -21.41 -7.50
N GLY A 161 -10.54 -20.75 -8.66
CA GLY A 161 -11.68 -19.90 -8.99
C GLY A 161 -11.75 -18.61 -8.17
N LEU A 162 -10.64 -18.17 -7.59
CA LEU A 162 -10.58 -16.95 -6.80
C LEU A 162 -10.56 -15.71 -7.71
N LEU A 163 -11.19 -14.63 -7.24
CA LEU A 163 -10.95 -13.28 -7.74
C LEU A 163 -9.64 -12.77 -7.12
N ILE A 164 -8.67 -12.40 -7.95
CA ILE A 164 -7.45 -11.72 -7.54
C ILE A 164 -7.72 -10.22 -7.49
N VAL A 165 -7.54 -9.61 -6.32
CA VAL A 165 -7.47 -8.16 -6.19
C VAL A 165 -6.00 -7.78 -6.02
N SER A 166 -5.41 -7.26 -7.09
CA SER A 166 -4.00 -6.84 -7.14
C SER A 166 -3.88 -5.40 -6.66
N ASP A 167 -3.37 -5.20 -5.46
CA ASP A 167 -2.99 -3.89 -4.94
C ASP A 167 -1.61 -3.49 -5.47
N GLU A 168 -1.60 -2.52 -6.37
CA GLU A 168 -0.41 -1.99 -7.01
C GLU A 168 -0.06 -0.58 -6.52
N THR A 169 -0.55 -0.18 -5.35
CA THR A 169 -0.32 1.15 -4.75
C THR A 169 1.17 1.53 -4.71
N TRP A 170 2.04 0.56 -4.41
CA TRP A 170 3.48 0.78 -4.26
C TRP A 170 4.32 0.46 -5.50
N ARG A 171 3.68 0.13 -6.64
CA ARG A 171 4.38 -0.36 -7.84
C ARG A 171 5.45 0.60 -8.39
N ASP A 172 5.28 1.90 -8.16
CA ASP A 172 6.15 2.97 -8.69
C ASP A 172 7.17 3.47 -7.65
N SER A 173 7.48 2.66 -6.64
CA SER A 173 8.38 3.01 -5.52
C SER A 173 9.69 2.22 -5.47
N SER A 174 10.06 1.55 -6.57
CA SER A 174 11.34 0.80 -6.64
C SER A 174 12.54 1.70 -6.36
N HIS A 175 13.44 1.23 -5.50
CA HIS A 175 14.68 1.92 -5.15
C HIS A 175 15.69 1.94 -6.30
N ASP A 176 15.63 0.94 -7.17
CA ASP A 176 16.44 0.85 -8.39
C ASP A 176 15.51 0.52 -9.59
N PRO A 177 15.44 1.38 -10.62
CA PRO A 177 14.64 1.13 -11.82
C PRO A 177 15.00 -0.13 -12.60
N HIS A 178 16.19 -0.70 -12.41
CA HIS A 178 16.70 -1.88 -13.14
C HIS A 178 16.68 -3.17 -12.31
N ASP A 179 16.08 -3.13 -11.12
CA ASP A 179 15.89 -4.30 -10.26
C ASP A 179 14.72 -5.18 -10.76
N THR A 180 14.09 -5.92 -9.86
CA THR A 180 12.92 -6.76 -10.13
C THR A 180 11.84 -5.99 -10.88
N VAL A 181 11.48 -6.50 -12.06
CA VAL A 181 10.40 -5.94 -12.87
C VAL A 181 9.07 -6.20 -12.18
N VAL A 182 8.38 -5.13 -11.80
CA VAL A 182 7.03 -5.21 -11.23
C VAL A 182 6.01 -5.42 -12.35
N VAL A 183 5.54 -6.66 -12.50
CA VAL A 183 4.53 -7.06 -13.48
C VAL A 183 3.15 -7.12 -12.83
N SER A 184 2.11 -6.71 -13.55
CA SER A 184 0.73 -6.83 -13.07
C SER A 184 0.18 -8.24 -13.32
N PRO A 185 -0.54 -8.85 -12.36
CA PRO A 185 -1.35 -10.05 -12.59
C PRO A 185 -2.33 -9.86 -13.75
N ALA A 186 -2.80 -8.63 -13.99
CA ALA A 186 -3.67 -8.33 -15.10
C ALA A 186 -3.00 -8.48 -16.47
N GLU A 187 -1.70 -8.24 -16.55
CA GLU A 187 -0.91 -8.42 -17.77
C GLU A 187 -0.75 -9.92 -18.04
N MET A 188 -0.22 -10.67 -17.06
CA MET A 188 -0.03 -12.13 -17.14
C MET A 188 -1.31 -12.88 -17.49
N LEU A 189 -2.41 -12.55 -16.81
CA LEU A 189 -3.69 -13.24 -17.03
C LEU A 189 -4.40 -12.79 -18.31
N THR A 190 -4.09 -11.60 -18.84
CA THR A 190 -4.59 -11.21 -20.17
C THR A 190 -3.96 -12.07 -21.25
N GLU A 191 -2.65 -12.29 -21.19
CA GLU A 191 -1.94 -13.16 -22.14
C GLU A 191 -2.43 -14.61 -22.07
N ALA A 192 -2.77 -15.09 -20.87
CA ALA A 192 -3.34 -16.41 -20.65
C ALA A 192 -4.85 -16.53 -20.98
N GLY A 193 -5.52 -15.46 -21.42
CA GLY A 193 -6.96 -15.45 -21.71
C GLY A 193 -7.86 -15.59 -20.47
N ARG A 194 -7.36 -15.19 -19.30
CA ARG A 194 -8.00 -15.30 -17.97
C ARG A 194 -8.11 -13.96 -17.24
N ALA A 195 -8.10 -12.85 -17.97
CA ALA A 195 -8.19 -11.49 -17.41
C ALA A 195 -9.39 -11.26 -16.48
N ASP A 196 -10.46 -12.04 -16.59
CA ASP A 196 -11.68 -11.89 -15.78
C ASP A 196 -11.46 -12.13 -14.29
N HIS A 197 -10.35 -12.78 -13.94
CA HIS A 197 -10.01 -13.14 -12.57
C HIS A 197 -9.28 -12.02 -11.83
N VAL A 198 -9.01 -10.87 -12.43
CA VAL A 198 -8.21 -9.82 -11.77
C VAL A 198 -8.86 -8.45 -11.78
N VAL A 199 -8.81 -7.79 -10.63
CA VAL A 199 -9.05 -6.36 -10.45
C VAL A 199 -7.74 -5.74 -10.00
N VAL A 200 -7.27 -4.73 -10.73
CA VAL A 200 -6.10 -3.95 -10.31
C VAL A 200 -6.58 -2.76 -9.50
N LEU A 201 -5.98 -2.51 -8.34
CA LEU A 201 -6.28 -1.40 -7.46
C LEU A 201 -5.02 -0.58 -7.22
N THR A 202 -5.15 0.74 -7.18
CA THR A 202 -4.04 1.65 -6.92
C THR A 202 -4.52 2.82 -6.07
N GLY A 203 -3.95 2.98 -4.87
CA GLY A 203 -4.05 4.19 -4.07
C GLY A 203 -3.12 5.27 -4.62
N LEU A 204 -3.59 6.52 -4.70
CA LEU A 204 -2.77 7.65 -5.16
C LEU A 204 -2.01 8.33 -3.99
N ASP A 205 -2.15 7.81 -2.77
CA ASP A 205 -1.55 8.23 -1.49
C ASP A 205 -0.25 7.51 -1.12
N ALA A 206 0.36 6.72 -1.99
CA ALA A 206 1.58 5.96 -1.65
C ALA A 206 2.72 6.85 -1.08
N THR A 207 2.65 8.18 -1.15
CA THR A 207 3.56 9.13 -0.51
C THR A 207 3.15 9.58 0.91
N ASP A 208 1.89 9.45 1.32
CA ASP A 208 1.31 10.14 2.50
C ASP A 208 0.84 9.22 3.65
N GLU A 209 1.28 7.95 3.72
CA GLU A 209 0.88 6.99 4.79
C GLU A 209 1.11 7.48 6.24
N VAL A 210 1.94 8.52 6.45
CA VAL A 210 2.12 9.15 7.77
C VAL A 210 0.82 9.79 8.29
N ALA A 211 -0.11 10.19 7.40
CA ALA A 211 -1.35 10.86 7.79
C ALA A 211 -2.47 9.88 8.22
N ALA A 212 -2.56 8.70 7.61
CA ALA A 212 -3.76 7.86 7.70
C ALA A 212 -3.83 7.00 8.97
N GLU A 213 -2.71 6.62 9.58
CA GLU A 213 -2.72 5.67 10.70
C GLU A 213 -1.95 6.16 11.94
N GLY A 214 -1.54 7.43 11.97
CA GLY A 214 -0.68 7.98 13.01
C GLY A 214 -0.94 9.44 13.37
N SER A 215 -2.10 10.00 13.02
CA SER A 215 -2.48 11.36 13.42
C SER A 215 -2.70 11.45 14.94
N GLY A 216 -1.61 11.57 15.70
CA GLY A 216 -1.61 12.20 17.01
C GLY A 216 -2.04 13.67 16.89
N PRO A 217 -2.60 14.26 17.96
CA PRO A 217 -3.18 15.60 17.92
C PRO A 217 -2.06 16.65 17.87
N GLY A 218 -1.57 17.01 16.68
CA GLY A 218 -0.51 18.03 16.59
C GLY A 218 -0.10 18.50 15.20
N SER A 219 -0.35 17.71 14.16
CA SER A 219 -0.01 18.07 12.78
C SER A 219 -1.28 18.31 11.94
N GLY A 220 -2.19 19.13 12.47
CA GLY A 220 -3.35 19.58 11.73
C GLY A 220 -2.99 20.73 10.78
N PRO A 221 -3.73 20.92 9.67
CA PRO A 221 -3.59 22.10 8.81
C PRO A 221 -3.74 23.38 9.64
N GLY A 222 -3.06 24.45 9.21
CA GLY A 222 -3.16 25.76 9.83
C GLY A 222 -4.62 26.27 9.84
N PRO A 223 -4.95 27.24 10.72
CA PRO A 223 -6.30 27.79 10.79
C PRO A 223 -6.70 28.38 9.43
N GLY A 224 -7.61 27.70 8.73
CA GLY A 224 -8.16 28.12 7.43
C GLY A 224 -7.98 27.12 6.27
N GLU A 225 -7.15 26.08 6.42
CA GLU A 225 -7.03 25.02 5.42
C GLU A 225 -7.96 23.84 5.78
N ALA A 226 -8.80 23.45 4.82
CA ALA A 226 -9.51 22.19 4.93
C ALA A 226 -8.47 21.06 4.98
N PRO A 227 -8.60 20.06 5.87
CA PRO A 227 -7.72 18.91 5.85
C PRO A 227 -7.77 18.29 4.44
N PRO A 228 -6.64 17.88 3.86
CA PRO A 228 -6.67 17.15 2.61
C PRO A 228 -7.58 15.94 2.81
N GLY A 229 -8.63 15.83 1.99
CA GLY A 229 -9.48 14.65 1.99
C GLY A 229 -8.66 13.40 1.64
N PRO A 230 -9.19 12.19 1.87
CA PRO A 230 -8.47 10.97 1.54
C PRO A 230 -8.08 10.99 0.06
N SER A 231 -6.82 10.65 -0.24
CA SER A 231 -6.37 10.59 -1.63
C SER A 231 -7.18 9.56 -2.39
N PRO A 232 -7.52 9.81 -3.67
CA PRO A 232 -8.37 8.89 -4.41
C PRO A 232 -7.72 7.53 -4.63
N GLY A 233 -8.55 6.50 -4.74
CA GLY A 233 -8.18 5.19 -5.25
C GLY A 233 -8.77 4.98 -6.65
N ILE A 234 -8.06 4.27 -7.50
CA ILE A 234 -8.53 3.83 -8.81
C ILE A 234 -8.50 2.31 -8.92
N ALA A 235 -9.44 1.73 -9.65
CA ALA A 235 -9.45 0.30 -9.95
C ALA A 235 -9.77 0.04 -11.41
N ARG A 236 -9.10 -0.97 -11.97
CA ARG A 236 -9.27 -1.43 -13.34
C ARG A 236 -9.92 -2.82 -13.36
N PHE A 237 -10.98 -2.95 -14.16
CA PHE A 237 -11.63 -4.20 -14.47
C PHE A 237 -11.24 -4.71 -15.86
N ALA A 238 -11.33 -6.02 -16.10
CA ALA A 238 -11.08 -6.59 -17.41
C ALA A 238 -12.06 -6.06 -18.47
N ALA A 239 -11.60 -5.95 -19.72
CA ALA A 239 -12.40 -5.48 -20.86
C ALA A 239 -13.42 -6.53 -21.36
N THR A 240 -13.44 -7.72 -20.78
CA THR A 240 -14.36 -8.80 -21.16
C THR A 240 -15.79 -8.51 -20.72
N GLU A 241 -16.74 -9.35 -21.14
CA GLU A 241 -18.13 -9.24 -20.70
C GLU A 241 -18.26 -9.38 -19.18
N ARG A 242 -17.62 -10.40 -18.58
CA ARG A 242 -17.62 -10.62 -17.14
C ARG A 242 -17.00 -9.45 -16.38
N GLY A 243 -15.86 -8.95 -16.85
CA GLY A 243 -15.18 -7.79 -16.27
C GLY A 243 -16.05 -6.53 -16.31
N ARG A 244 -16.72 -6.26 -17.44
CA ARG A 244 -17.67 -5.14 -17.58
C ARG A 244 -18.87 -5.28 -16.64
N THR A 245 -19.47 -6.46 -16.54
CA THR A 245 -20.59 -6.71 -15.63
C THR A 245 -20.16 -6.53 -14.17
N PHE A 246 -18.97 -7.03 -13.81
CA PHE A 246 -18.42 -6.84 -12.46
C PHE A 246 -18.15 -5.37 -12.14
N GLY A 247 -17.49 -4.65 -13.05
CA GLY A 247 -17.23 -3.21 -12.92
C GLY A 247 -18.53 -2.40 -12.80
N ALA A 248 -19.57 -2.74 -13.56
CA ALA A 248 -20.88 -2.09 -13.45
C ALA A 248 -21.51 -2.28 -12.06
N ARG A 249 -21.37 -3.46 -11.43
CA ARG A 249 -21.82 -3.70 -10.05
C ARG A 249 -21.05 -2.83 -9.05
N VAL A 250 -19.73 -2.74 -9.18
CA VAL A 250 -18.91 -1.87 -8.31
C VAL A 250 -19.28 -0.41 -8.48
N HIS A 251 -19.47 0.06 -9.71
CA HIS A 251 -19.93 1.42 -9.99
C HIS A 251 -21.28 1.73 -9.36
N HIS A 252 -22.22 0.77 -9.43
CA HIS A 252 -23.53 0.91 -8.82
C HIS A 252 -23.42 1.04 -7.30
N LEU A 253 -22.66 0.15 -6.63
CA LEU A 253 -22.42 0.22 -5.18
C LEU A 253 -21.78 1.55 -4.76
N LEU A 254 -20.75 2.01 -5.48
CA LEU A 254 -20.11 3.29 -5.18
C LEU A 254 -21.08 4.47 -5.34
N ALA A 255 -21.97 4.43 -6.33
CA ALA A 255 -23.01 5.44 -6.51
C ALA A 255 -24.03 5.42 -5.37
N GLU A 256 -24.48 4.24 -4.94
CA GLU A 256 -25.39 4.08 -3.80
C GLU A 256 -24.78 4.56 -2.48
N LEU A 257 -23.49 4.34 -2.29
CA LEU A 257 -22.72 4.84 -1.13
C LEU A 257 -22.47 6.36 -1.18
N GLY A 258 -22.79 7.03 -2.29
CA GLY A 258 -22.44 8.43 -2.49
C GLY A 258 -20.93 8.68 -2.53
N ALA A 259 -20.14 7.68 -2.93
CA ALA A 259 -18.68 7.66 -2.91
C ALA A 259 -18.08 8.49 -4.07
N GLY A 260 -18.35 9.79 -4.09
CA GLY A 260 -17.83 10.73 -5.09
C GLY A 260 -16.59 11.49 -4.63
N LEU A 261 -15.73 11.86 -5.58
CA LEU A 261 -14.62 12.79 -5.32
C LEU A 261 -15.10 14.24 -5.36
N SER A 262 -14.50 15.08 -4.50
CA SER A 262 -14.61 16.53 -4.66
C SER A 262 -13.90 16.98 -5.94
N GLY A 263 -14.34 18.10 -6.53
CA GLY A 263 -13.69 18.68 -7.73
C GLY A 263 -12.18 18.88 -7.58
N PRO A 264 -11.68 19.46 -6.46
CA PRO A 264 -10.25 19.58 -6.20
C PRO A 264 -9.53 18.22 -6.08
N ALA A 265 -10.13 17.24 -5.41
CA ALA A 265 -9.54 15.90 -5.29
C ALA A 265 -9.46 15.18 -6.65
N ALA A 266 -10.49 15.32 -7.48
CA ALA A 266 -10.50 14.81 -8.86
C ALA A 266 -9.44 15.51 -9.73
N ALA A 267 -9.26 16.83 -9.59
CA ALA A 267 -8.23 17.59 -10.29
C ALA A 267 -6.80 17.14 -9.92
N ALA A 268 -6.56 16.97 -8.62
CA ALA A 268 -5.28 16.48 -8.10
C ALA A 268 -5.00 15.06 -8.59
N ALA A 269 -5.97 14.15 -8.49
CA ALA A 269 -5.82 12.78 -8.98
C ALA A 269 -5.55 12.70 -10.49
N ALA A 270 -6.29 13.46 -11.31
CA ALA A 270 -6.07 13.51 -12.75
C ALA A 270 -4.66 14.05 -13.08
N THR A 271 -4.16 15.02 -12.32
CA THR A 271 -2.78 15.53 -12.48
C THR A 271 -1.76 14.48 -12.09
N THR A 272 -1.91 13.83 -10.94
CA THR A 272 -1.04 12.73 -10.49
C THR A 272 -0.97 11.61 -11.51
N LEU A 273 -2.12 11.20 -12.06
CA LEU A 273 -2.22 10.13 -13.06
C LEU A 273 -1.71 10.52 -14.44
N ARG A 274 -1.58 11.82 -14.75
CA ARG A 274 -0.88 12.28 -15.96
C ARG A 274 0.63 12.23 -15.83
N GLU A 275 1.13 12.08 -14.61
CA GLU A 275 2.55 11.93 -14.30
C GLU A 275 3.42 13.04 -14.93
N PRO A 276 3.20 14.32 -14.56
CA PRO A 276 4.02 15.41 -15.06
C PRO A 276 5.51 15.16 -14.69
N PRO A 277 6.47 15.63 -15.50
CA PRO A 277 7.90 15.35 -15.31
C PRO A 277 8.43 15.70 -13.91
N GLU A 278 7.90 16.76 -13.28
CA GLU A 278 8.30 17.19 -11.95
C GLU A 278 7.90 16.16 -10.89
N LEU A 279 6.71 15.58 -11.01
CA LEU A 279 6.21 14.54 -10.11
C LEU A 279 7.01 13.24 -10.28
N LEU A 280 7.31 12.86 -11.53
CA LEU A 280 8.15 11.68 -11.82
C LEU A 280 9.57 11.85 -11.25
N SER A 281 10.17 13.03 -11.44
CA SER A 281 11.50 13.34 -10.89
C SER A 281 11.49 13.30 -9.36
N GLY A 282 10.45 13.86 -8.73
CA GLY A 282 10.28 13.81 -7.27
C GLY A 282 10.11 12.39 -6.73
N ARG A 283 9.33 11.54 -7.41
CA ARG A 283 9.16 10.12 -7.06
C ARG A 283 10.47 9.34 -7.18
N ALA A 284 11.21 9.53 -8.28
CA ALA A 284 12.50 8.86 -8.49
C ALA A 284 13.52 9.24 -7.41
N GLU A 285 13.59 10.54 -7.07
CA GLU A 285 14.47 11.01 -6.01
C GLU A 285 14.04 10.49 -4.63
N ALA A 286 12.74 10.49 -4.34
CA ALA A 286 12.21 9.91 -3.11
C ALA A 286 12.56 8.42 -3.00
N ALA A 287 12.36 7.63 -4.07
CA ALA A 287 12.67 6.21 -4.07
C ALA A 287 14.18 5.94 -3.89
N ARG A 288 15.04 6.72 -4.55
CA ARG A 288 16.51 6.65 -4.37
C ARG A 288 16.90 6.88 -2.92
N VAL A 289 16.37 7.95 -2.32
CA VAL A 289 16.63 8.35 -0.94
C VAL A 289 16.15 7.28 0.04
N HIS A 290 14.90 6.83 -0.05
CA HIS A 290 14.38 5.77 0.83
C HIS A 290 15.16 4.48 0.67
N GLY A 291 15.60 4.14 -0.55
CA GLY A 291 16.45 2.98 -0.77
C GLY A 291 17.79 3.05 -0.08
N GLU A 292 18.43 4.22 -0.07
CA GLU A 292 19.70 4.40 0.65
C GLU A 292 19.53 4.22 2.17
N LEU A 293 18.46 4.77 2.74
CA LEU A 293 18.13 4.59 4.16
C LEU A 293 17.75 3.16 4.49
N ALA A 294 16.87 2.55 3.69
CA ALA A 294 16.41 1.20 3.90
C ALA A 294 17.58 0.23 3.83
N ARG A 295 18.49 0.37 2.86
CA ARG A 295 19.72 -0.43 2.78
C ARG A 295 20.65 -0.20 3.99
N ALA A 296 20.76 1.01 4.52
CA ALA A 296 21.55 1.28 5.71
C ALA A 296 20.95 0.61 6.96
N LEU A 297 19.63 0.73 7.14
CA LEU A 297 18.89 0.10 8.22
C LEU A 297 18.93 -1.43 8.12
N HIS A 298 18.77 -1.99 6.91
CA HIS A 298 18.90 -3.43 6.63
C HIS A 298 20.25 -3.98 7.07
N ARG A 299 21.35 -3.30 6.72
CA ARG A 299 22.70 -3.69 7.17
C ARG A 299 22.84 -3.65 8.69
N ALA A 300 22.24 -2.65 9.36
CA ALA A 300 22.30 -2.56 10.81
C ALA A 300 21.53 -3.69 11.50
N VAL A 301 20.32 -4.01 11.03
CA VAL A 301 19.51 -5.07 11.66
C VAL A 301 20.07 -6.46 11.41
N THR A 302 20.56 -6.73 10.20
CA THR A 302 21.17 -8.03 9.85
C THR A 302 22.54 -8.22 10.51
N ALA A 303 23.32 -7.15 10.71
CA ALA A 303 24.56 -7.21 11.49
C ALA A 303 24.32 -7.55 12.98
N ALA A 304 23.16 -7.18 13.52
CA ALA A 304 22.73 -7.61 14.86
C ALA A 304 22.18 -9.05 14.90
N GLY A 305 22.15 -9.74 13.75
CA GLY A 305 21.68 -11.12 13.60
C GLY A 305 20.16 -11.28 13.41
N ALA A 306 19.43 -10.17 13.23
CA ALA A 306 18.00 -10.25 12.90
C ALA A 306 17.79 -10.78 11.47
N VAL A 307 16.67 -11.46 11.26
CA VAL A 307 16.27 -11.92 9.92
C VAL A 307 15.47 -10.79 9.26
N CYS A 308 15.90 -10.35 8.08
CA CYS A 308 15.26 -9.26 7.36
C CYS A 308 15.52 -9.40 5.85
N ARG A 309 14.45 -9.34 5.05
CA ARG A 309 14.55 -9.36 3.58
C ARG A 309 15.27 -8.09 3.10
N PRO A 310 16.12 -8.17 2.05
CA PRO A 310 16.69 -6.97 1.43
C PRO A 310 15.58 -6.04 0.95
N PRO A 311 15.64 -4.73 1.23
CA PRO A 311 14.64 -3.80 0.74
C PRO A 311 14.91 -3.45 -0.73
N HIS A 312 13.87 -3.54 -1.55
CA HIS A 312 13.87 -3.25 -2.98
C HIS A 312 12.97 -2.04 -3.33
N LEU A 313 11.97 -1.75 -2.49
CA LEU A 313 11.00 -0.68 -2.74
C LEU A 313 10.43 -0.10 -1.44
N GLY A 314 9.60 0.93 -1.59
CA GLY A 314 8.86 1.51 -0.48
C GLY A 314 9.74 2.25 0.52
N ARG A 315 9.30 2.31 1.76
CA ARG A 315 9.91 3.07 2.85
C ARG A 315 10.09 2.28 4.15
N HIS A 316 9.74 1.00 4.19
CA HIS A 316 9.85 0.20 5.41
C HIS A 316 10.68 -1.08 5.22
N LEU A 317 11.06 -1.67 6.35
CA LEU A 317 11.61 -3.01 6.44
C LEU A 317 10.77 -3.83 7.40
N TYR A 318 10.66 -5.12 7.14
CA TYR A 318 10.08 -6.08 8.07
C TYR A 318 11.16 -6.94 8.71
N VAL A 319 11.33 -6.78 10.01
CA VAL A 319 12.41 -7.37 10.79
C VAL A 319 11.83 -8.47 11.69
N ASP A 320 12.41 -9.66 11.60
CA ASP A 320 12.10 -10.80 12.44
C ASP A 320 13.17 -10.96 13.54
N LEU A 321 12.73 -10.78 14.78
CA LEU A 321 13.51 -10.92 16.00
C LEU A 321 13.12 -12.18 16.80
N ASP A 322 12.28 -13.06 16.25
CA ASP A 322 11.90 -14.33 16.86
C ASP A 322 13.09 -15.25 17.19
N PRO A 323 14.18 -15.28 16.39
CA PRO A 323 15.40 -16.00 16.76
C PRO A 323 15.99 -15.60 18.12
N PHE A 324 15.65 -14.41 18.64
CA PHE A 324 16.09 -13.89 19.94
C PHE A 324 15.06 -14.06 21.06
N ARG A 325 13.97 -14.80 20.84
CA ARG A 325 12.86 -14.97 21.79
C ARG A 325 13.30 -15.24 23.23
N PRO A 326 14.22 -16.18 23.54
CA PRO A 326 14.64 -16.40 24.93
C PRO A 326 15.28 -15.17 25.59
N ARG A 327 16.03 -14.37 24.83
CA ARG A 327 16.73 -13.17 25.32
C ARG A 327 15.79 -11.99 25.48
N LEU A 328 14.86 -11.84 24.54
CA LEU A 328 13.79 -10.84 24.62
C LEU A 328 12.86 -11.13 25.80
N ALA A 329 12.52 -12.40 26.03
CA ALA A 329 11.72 -12.82 27.17
C ALA A 329 12.39 -12.51 28.52
N ALA A 330 13.71 -12.67 28.63
CA ALA A 330 14.47 -12.28 29.82
C ALA A 330 14.41 -10.77 30.12
N ARG A 331 14.11 -9.95 29.10
CA ARG A 331 13.88 -8.50 29.20
C ARG A 331 12.40 -8.13 29.30
N GLY A 332 11.52 -9.11 29.50
CA GLY A 332 10.08 -8.91 29.58
C GLY A 332 9.39 -8.65 28.23
N VAL A 333 10.10 -8.82 27.11
CA VAL A 333 9.53 -8.71 25.75
C VAL A 333 9.12 -10.10 25.28
N THR A 334 7.84 -10.44 25.45
CA THR A 334 7.31 -11.80 25.17
C THR A 334 6.36 -11.87 23.99
N ASP A 335 5.96 -10.72 23.43
CA ASP A 335 5.01 -10.62 22.33
C ASP A 335 5.28 -9.37 21.47
N ALA A 336 4.62 -9.30 20.31
CA ALA A 336 4.80 -8.23 19.32
C ALA A 336 4.42 -6.85 19.86
N ALA A 337 3.43 -6.75 20.75
CA ALA A 337 2.98 -5.48 21.32
C ALA A 337 4.01 -4.91 22.31
N ARG A 338 4.62 -5.77 23.14
CA ARG A 338 5.73 -5.40 24.02
C ARG A 338 6.99 -5.06 23.24
N LEU A 339 7.27 -5.79 22.16
CA LEU A 339 8.38 -5.47 21.25
C LEU A 339 8.19 -4.08 20.61
N GLU A 340 6.99 -3.79 20.10
CA GLU A 340 6.63 -2.47 19.58
C GLU A 340 6.85 -1.39 20.63
N ALA A 341 6.29 -1.56 21.83
CA ALA A 341 6.40 -0.56 22.90
C ALA A 341 7.87 -0.28 23.27
N GLU A 342 8.70 -1.33 23.34
CA GLU A 342 10.12 -1.19 23.69
C GLU A 342 10.92 -0.49 22.59
N LEU A 343 10.67 -0.82 21.32
CA LEU A 343 11.31 -0.14 20.20
C LEU A 343 10.82 1.30 20.05
N VAL A 344 9.53 1.57 20.27
CA VAL A 344 8.98 2.94 20.26
C VAL A 344 9.60 3.79 21.36
N ARG A 345 9.77 3.24 22.56
CA ARG A 345 10.41 3.92 23.69
C ARG A 345 11.86 4.33 23.38
N ARG A 346 12.58 3.51 22.61
CA ARG A 346 14.02 3.69 22.34
C ARG A 346 14.31 4.42 21.02
N LEU A 347 13.49 4.22 20.01
CA LEU A 347 13.72 4.68 18.63
C LEU A 347 12.67 5.70 18.15
N GLY A 348 11.58 5.92 18.90
CA GLY A 348 10.48 6.81 18.52
C GLY A 348 9.39 6.10 17.71
N PRO A 349 8.44 6.83 17.10
CA PRO A 349 7.21 6.28 16.53
C PRO A 349 7.39 5.50 15.21
N TYR A 350 8.60 5.02 14.92
CA TYR A 350 8.98 4.39 13.64
C TYR A 350 8.86 2.86 13.66
N ALA A 351 8.51 2.26 14.79
CA ALA A 351 8.35 0.82 14.95
C ALA A 351 6.87 0.44 15.09
N ARG A 352 6.43 -0.59 14.37
CA ARG A 352 5.09 -1.19 14.49
C ARG A 352 5.19 -2.71 14.54
N GLY A 353 4.64 -3.33 15.56
CA GLY A 353 4.71 -4.79 15.75
C GLY A 353 3.90 -5.56 14.70
N GLY A 354 4.36 -6.76 14.37
CA GLY A 354 3.80 -7.63 13.34
C GLY A 354 2.31 -7.94 13.51
N HIS A 355 1.84 -8.02 14.76
CA HIS A 355 0.42 -8.22 15.10
C HIS A 355 -0.55 -7.20 14.46
N ARG A 356 -0.06 -6.02 14.05
CA ARG A 356 -0.86 -5.02 13.33
C ARG A 356 -1.05 -5.35 11.84
N PHE A 357 -0.19 -6.21 11.29
CA PHE A 357 -0.14 -6.62 9.88
C PHE A 357 -0.61 -8.05 9.66
N GLY A 358 -1.24 -8.66 10.68
CA GLY A 358 -1.84 -9.99 10.59
C GLY A 358 -0.98 -11.15 11.10
N ASP A 359 0.22 -10.89 11.62
CA ASP A 359 1.04 -11.92 12.26
C ASP A 359 0.44 -12.38 13.61
N ASP A 360 0.85 -13.57 14.05
CA ASP A 360 0.49 -14.06 15.38
C ASP A 360 1.02 -13.08 16.45
N PRO A 361 0.21 -12.65 17.44
CA PRO A 361 0.66 -11.71 18.47
C PRO A 361 1.90 -12.17 19.25
N GLY A 362 2.17 -13.47 19.31
CA GLY A 362 3.35 -14.05 19.92
C GLY A 362 4.61 -14.02 19.06
N GLU A 363 4.53 -13.77 17.76
CA GLU A 363 5.68 -13.66 16.84
C GLU A 363 6.39 -12.31 17.03
N LEU A 364 7.70 -12.33 17.25
CA LEU A 364 8.50 -11.15 17.57
C LEU A 364 9.00 -10.43 16.31
N ARG A 365 8.05 -10.00 15.47
CA ARG A 365 8.32 -9.26 14.23
C ARG A 365 7.90 -7.80 14.34
N VAL A 366 8.57 -6.94 13.57
CA VAL A 366 8.34 -5.49 13.58
C VAL A 366 8.59 -4.87 12.21
N ARG A 367 7.70 -3.98 11.78
CA ARG A 367 7.93 -3.06 10.66
C ARG A 367 8.66 -1.81 11.16
N LEU A 368 9.80 -1.49 10.56
CA LEU A 368 10.58 -0.28 10.84
C LEU A 368 10.52 0.67 9.66
N ALA A 369 10.21 1.95 9.90
CA ALA A 369 10.25 2.99 8.87
C ALA A 369 11.69 3.47 8.63
N ALA A 370 12.10 3.57 7.37
CA ALA A 370 13.42 4.08 6.98
C ALA A 370 13.62 5.55 7.36
N ASP A 371 12.52 6.31 7.46
CA ASP A 371 12.47 7.70 7.94
C ASP A 371 13.02 7.88 9.36
N LEU A 372 13.17 6.79 10.13
CA LEU A 372 13.92 6.78 11.37
C LEU A 372 15.29 7.47 11.21
N LEU A 373 15.97 7.22 10.09
CA LEU A 373 17.31 7.74 9.81
C LEU A 373 17.32 9.17 9.23
N SER A 374 16.16 9.71 8.81
CA SER A 374 16.05 11.07 8.26
C SER A 374 15.88 12.14 9.35
N GLY A 375 15.59 11.73 10.60
CA GLY A 375 15.47 12.64 11.74
C GLY A 375 14.24 13.57 11.69
N ALA A 376 13.34 13.41 10.72
CA ALA A 376 12.22 14.32 10.44
C ALA A 376 11.19 14.43 11.58
N ALA A 377 11.21 13.53 12.58
CA ALA A 377 10.33 13.61 13.74
C ALA A 377 11.06 13.50 15.10
N ARG A 378 12.13 14.27 15.31
CA ARG A 378 12.50 14.65 16.69
C ARG A 378 11.69 15.91 17.05
N PRO A 379 10.69 15.85 17.95
CA PRO A 379 10.16 17.05 18.56
C PRO A 379 11.24 17.61 19.49
N THR A 380 12.16 18.41 18.96
CA THR A 380 13.10 19.16 19.77
C THR A 380 12.33 20.28 20.47
N GLY A 381 12.14 20.14 21.78
CA GLY A 381 11.63 21.21 22.62
C GLY A 381 12.47 22.47 22.47
N ARG A 382 11.76 23.60 22.34
CA ARG A 382 12.26 25.00 22.39
C ARG A 382 13.32 25.37 21.35
N GLY A 383 12.84 25.88 20.22
CA GLY A 383 13.55 26.87 19.41
C GLY A 383 12.53 27.65 18.59
N ARG A 384 12.36 28.94 18.87
CA ARG A 384 11.64 29.85 17.97
C ARG A 384 12.37 29.83 16.63
N GLY A 385 11.69 29.44 15.56
CA GLY A 385 12.20 29.43 14.19
C GLY A 385 11.03 29.46 13.21
N GLU A 386 11.15 30.34 12.23
CA GLU A 386 10.13 30.82 11.30
C GLU A 386 9.46 29.73 10.43
N PRO A 387 8.26 30.00 9.90
CA PRO A 387 7.57 29.06 9.01
C PRO A 387 8.34 28.92 7.70
N VAL A 388 8.93 27.74 7.45
CA VAL A 388 9.37 27.36 6.11
C VAL A 388 8.11 27.01 5.32
N ALA A 389 7.65 27.97 4.52
CA ALA A 389 6.60 27.75 3.55
C ALA A 389 6.97 26.57 2.65
N ALA A 390 6.02 25.64 2.45
CA ALA A 390 6.05 24.67 1.36
C ALA A 390 5.90 25.42 0.03
N GLY A 391 7.00 26.03 -0.41
CA GLY A 391 7.13 26.72 -1.68
C GLY A 391 8.13 25.97 -2.54
N ALA A 392 7.78 25.83 -3.81
CA ALA A 392 8.62 25.29 -4.88
C ALA A 392 10.09 25.76 -4.73
N ALA A 393 10.97 24.83 -4.36
CA ALA A 393 12.40 24.98 -4.50
C ALA A 393 12.86 23.99 -5.58
N GLY A 394 13.52 24.52 -6.61
CA GLY A 394 14.09 23.74 -7.72
C GLY A 394 15.16 22.74 -7.27
N PRO A 395 15.78 22.00 -8.20
CA PRO A 395 16.61 20.83 -7.90
C PRO A 395 17.98 21.29 -7.35
N ALA A 396 18.03 21.60 -6.07
CA ALA A 396 19.27 21.55 -5.31
C ALA A 396 19.40 20.10 -4.82
N ALA A 397 20.49 19.43 -5.21
CA ALA A 397 20.82 18.08 -4.79
C ALA A 397 20.71 17.99 -3.26
N ARG A 398 19.72 17.20 -2.79
CA ARG A 398 19.60 16.92 -1.37
C ARG A 398 20.75 15.98 -0.99
N PRO A 399 21.41 16.19 0.16
CA PRO A 399 22.66 15.51 0.48
C PRO A 399 22.47 13.98 0.60
N LEU A 400 23.54 13.19 0.43
CA LEU A 400 23.54 11.74 0.68
C LEU A 400 23.25 11.42 2.17
N PRO A 401 22.91 10.18 2.57
CA PRO A 401 22.66 9.82 3.98
C PRO A 401 23.85 10.12 4.92
N GLN A 402 25.09 10.13 4.40
CA GLN A 402 26.26 10.57 5.17
C GLN A 402 26.29 12.08 5.44
N GLU A 403 25.53 12.84 4.67
CA GLU A 403 25.39 14.29 4.77
C GLU A 403 24.06 14.70 5.42
N TRP A 404 23.25 13.72 5.87
CA TRP A 404 22.05 13.98 6.66
C TRP A 404 22.43 14.16 8.13
N PRO A 405 22.19 15.35 8.71
CA PRO A 405 22.54 15.62 10.09
C PRO A 405 21.89 14.59 11.03
N GLY A 406 22.70 13.80 11.72
CA GLY A 406 22.23 12.83 12.71
C GLY A 406 21.88 11.43 12.19
N ALA A 407 21.92 11.15 10.87
CA ALA A 407 21.63 9.81 10.36
C ALA A 407 22.61 8.74 10.89
N ALA A 408 23.90 9.08 10.97
CA ALA A 408 24.92 8.20 11.53
C ALA A 408 24.72 7.96 13.04
N GLU A 409 24.32 8.99 13.79
CA GLU A 409 24.03 8.89 15.23
C GLU A 409 22.80 8.01 15.47
N THR A 410 21.72 8.21 14.70
CA THR A 410 20.52 7.39 14.79
C THR A 410 20.81 5.94 14.38
N LEU A 411 21.63 5.72 13.34
CA LEU A 411 22.03 4.36 12.95
C LEU A 411 22.83 3.68 14.06
N ALA A 412 23.76 4.40 14.70
CA ALA A 412 24.49 3.89 15.86
C ALA A 412 23.56 3.61 17.05
N GLN A 413 22.53 4.44 17.26
CA GLN A 413 21.49 4.20 18.26
C GLN A 413 20.69 2.93 17.93
N VAL A 414 20.26 2.73 16.68
CA VAL A 414 19.57 1.51 16.24
C VAL A 414 20.41 0.29 16.50
N GLN A 415 21.69 0.31 16.09
CA GLN A 415 22.62 -0.79 16.32
C GLN A 415 22.78 -1.07 17.81
N SER A 416 22.98 -0.04 18.64
CA SER A 416 23.09 -0.17 20.09
C SER A 416 21.83 -0.77 20.71
N VAL A 417 20.65 -0.32 20.30
CA VAL A 417 19.36 -0.85 20.78
C VAL A 417 19.19 -2.32 20.39
N LEU A 418 19.49 -2.67 19.14
CA LEU A 418 19.37 -4.04 18.66
C LEU A 418 20.36 -4.94 19.37
N VAL A 419 21.64 -4.55 19.46
CA VAL A 419 22.67 -5.27 20.22
C VAL A 419 22.23 -5.46 21.67
N ASP A 420 21.71 -4.44 22.35
CA ASP A 420 21.20 -4.62 23.72
C ASP A 420 20.03 -5.60 23.79
N LEU A 421 19.11 -5.59 22.81
CA LEU A 421 17.99 -6.53 22.78
C LEU A 421 18.43 -7.97 22.44
N THR A 422 19.48 -8.13 21.62
CA THR A 422 19.94 -9.41 21.09
C THR A 422 21.09 -10.02 21.87
N ASP A 423 21.87 -9.24 22.63
CA ASP A 423 22.98 -9.73 23.45
C ASP A 423 22.50 -10.13 24.85
N GLY A 424 23.05 -11.22 25.36
CA GLY A 424 22.67 -11.81 26.65
C GLY A 424 23.21 -11.06 27.89
N SER A 425 23.79 -9.88 27.71
CA SER A 425 24.34 -9.09 28.81
C SER A 425 23.22 -8.38 29.57
N CYS A 426 22.80 -8.93 30.71
CA CYS A 426 21.93 -8.20 31.64
C CYS A 426 22.63 -6.90 32.08
N GLN A 427 21.97 -5.75 31.90
CA GLN A 427 22.33 -4.52 32.63
C GLN A 427 21.81 -4.59 34.06
#